data_AF-A0A7Y3Z6S5-F1
#
_entry.id   AF-A0A7Y3Z6S5-F1
#
_cell.length_a   1.000
_cell.length_b   1.000
_cell.length_c   1.000
_cell.angle_alpha   90.00
_cell.angle_beta   90.00
_cell.angle_gamma   90.00
#
_symmetry.space_group_name_H-M   'P 1'
#
loop_
_entity.id
_entity.type
_entity.pdbx_description
1 polymer ?
#
loop_
_entity_poly.entity_id
_entity_poly.type
_entity_poly.pdbx_seq_one_letter_code
_entity_poly.pdbx_strand_id
1 'polypeptide(L)' 'MIEILTNPWVIIIIVVSIVVGNIAALKYTAKMKFGQMDKGRKNDLDKLNELDKQRYGDQNKENDESR' A
#
# COMPACT_ATOMS: atom_id res chain seq x y z
N MET A 1 -16.26 -24.74 37.46
CA MET A 1 -16.01 -23.51 36.66
C MET A 1 -14.60 -23.46 36.06
N ILE A 2 -13.53 -23.71 36.84
CA ILE A 2 -12.14 -23.69 36.33
C ILE A 2 -11.86 -24.80 35.30
N GLU A 3 -12.53 -25.95 35.40
CA GLU A 3 -12.35 -27.08 34.48
C GLU A 3 -12.67 -26.77 33.00
N ILE A 4 -13.55 -25.78 32.75
CA ILE A 4 -13.85 -25.34 31.38
C ILE A 4 -12.67 -24.53 30.82
N LEU A 5 -11.98 -23.78 31.69
CA LEU A 5 -10.86 -22.93 31.31
C LEU A 5 -9.55 -23.72 31.18
N THR A 6 -9.36 -24.77 32.00
CA THR A 6 -8.20 -25.67 31.94
C THR A 6 -8.37 -26.85 30.97
N ASN A 7 -9.42 -26.83 30.14
CA ASN A 7 -9.59 -27.83 29.10
C ASN A 7 -8.55 -27.60 27.98
N PRO A 8 -7.75 -28.62 27.59
CA PRO A 8 -6.67 -28.46 26.61
C PRO A 8 -7.16 -27.88 25.28
N TRP A 9 -8.39 -28.19 24.86
CA TRP A 9 -9.00 -27.63 23.66
C TRP A 9 -9.23 -26.12 23.75
N VAL A 10 -9.68 -25.64 24.91
CA VAL A 10 -10.00 -24.22 25.15
C VAL A 10 -8.72 -23.39 25.21
N ILE A 11 -7.67 -23.91 25.85
CA ILE A 11 -6.36 -23.26 25.91
C ILE A 11 -5.78 -23.05 24.51
N ILE A 12 -5.87 -24.05 23.63
CA ILE A 12 -5.36 -23.97 22.25
C ILE A 12 -6.06 -22.85 21.46
N ILE A 13 -7.38 -22.73 21.58
CA ILE A 13 -8.15 -21.69 20.89
C ILE A 13 -7.68 -20.30 21.33
N ILE A 14 -7.49 -20.08 22.64
CA ILE A 14 -7.01 -18.81 23.18
C ILE A 14 -5.63 -18.46 22.63
N VAL A 15 -4.69 -19.42 22.63
CA VAL A 15 -3.34 -19.21 22.11
C VAL A 15 -3.35 -18.88 20.62
N VAL A 16 -4.13 -19.63 19.82
CA VAL A 16 -4.28 -19.37 18.38
C VAL A 16 -4.90 -18.00 18.13
N SER A 17 -5.89 -17.58 18.91
CA SER A 17 -6.50 -16.25 18.79
C SER A 17 -5.49 -15.13 19.07
N ILE A 18 -4.61 -15.27 20.08
CA ILE A 18 -3.57 -14.27 20.38
C ILE A 18 -2.54 -14.21 19.24
N VAL A 19 -2.13 -15.37 18.72
CA VAL A 19 -1.18 -15.46 17.59
C VAL A 19 -1.77 -14.85 16.32
N VAL A 20 -3.01 -15.20 15.98
CA VAL A 20 -3.70 -14.64 14.81
C VAL A 20 -4.01 -13.15 15.01
N GLY A 21 -4.34 -12.70 16.22
CA GLY A 21 -4.51 -11.28 16.55
C GLY A 21 -3.23 -10.46 16.33
N ASN A 22 -2.08 -10.98 16.77
CA ASN A 22 -0.77 -10.35 16.55
C ASN A 22 -0.37 -10.36 15.07
N ILE A 23 -0.59 -11.48 14.37
CA ILE A 23 -0.34 -11.57 12.92
C ILE A 23 -1.29 -10.67 12.15
N ALA A 24 -2.55 -10.51 12.56
CA ALA A 24 -3.51 -9.63 11.92
C ALA A 24 -3.10 -8.16 12.07
N ALA A 25 -2.58 -7.75 13.23
CA ALA A 25 -2.00 -6.43 13.41
C ALA A 25 -0.79 -6.20 12.49
N LEU A 26 0.11 -7.17 12.38
CA LEU A 26 1.24 -7.12 11.45
C LEU A 26 0.81 -7.14 9.97
N LYS A 27 -0.22 -7.91 9.63
CA LYS A 27 -0.77 -7.98 8.27
C LYS A 27 -1.47 -6.66 7.91
N TYR A 28 -2.17 -6.03 8.85
CA TYR A 28 -2.70 -4.68 8.66
C TYR A 28 -1.58 -3.65 8.52
N THR A 29 -0.50 -3.76 9.30
CA THR A 29 0.67 -2.86 9.18
C THR A 29 1.45 -3.06 7.87
N ALA A 30 1.60 -4.29 7.39
CA ALA A 30 2.35 -4.60 6.18
C ALA A 30 1.54 -4.34 4.88
N LYS A 31 0.21 -4.50 4.91
CA LYS A 31 -0.64 -4.25 3.73
C LYS A 31 -0.86 -2.76 3.45
N MET A 32 -0.58 -1.87 4.40
CA MET A 32 -0.62 -0.42 4.16
C MET A 32 0.49 0.04 3.20
N LYS A 33 1.69 -0.56 3.27
CA LYS A 33 2.82 -0.14 2.43
C LYS A 33 2.81 -0.77 1.03
N PHE A 34 2.31 -2.00 0.87
CA PHE A 34 2.39 -2.69 -0.42
C PHE A 34 1.27 -2.27 -1.41
N GLY A 35 0.09 -1.90 -0.92
CA GLY A 35 -1.05 -1.52 -1.78
C GLY A 35 -1.05 -0.06 -2.25
N GLN A 36 -0.50 0.87 -1.45
CA GLN A 36 -0.41 2.28 -1.82
C GLN A 36 0.84 2.60 -2.65
N MET A 37 1.95 1.88 -2.44
CA MET A 37 3.22 2.15 -3.13
C MET A 37 3.18 1.78 -4.62
N ASP A 38 2.37 0.78 -5.02
CA ASP A 38 2.16 0.45 -6.43
C ASP A 38 1.24 1.46 -7.15
N LYS A 39 0.20 1.95 -6.46
CA LYS A 39 -0.73 2.95 -7.02
C LYS A 39 -0.15 4.36 -7.11
N GLY A 40 0.62 4.79 -6.11
CA GLY A 40 1.24 6.12 -6.11
C GLY A 40 2.34 6.26 -7.15
N ARG A 41 3.16 5.21 -7.35
CA ARG A 41 4.27 5.25 -8.31
C ARG A 41 3.80 5.29 -9.76
N LYS A 42 2.72 4.60 -10.11
CA LYS A 42 2.14 4.65 -11.46
C LYS A 42 1.56 6.03 -11.78
N ASN A 43 0.85 6.64 -10.82
CA ASN A 43 0.25 7.97 -10.99
C ASN A 43 1.30 9.08 -11.19
N ASP A 44 2.38 9.06 -10.39
CA ASP A 44 3.45 10.05 -10.53
C ASP A 44 4.20 9.94 -11.86
N LEU A 45 4.47 8.71 -12.32
CA LEU A 45 5.11 8.45 -13.62
C LEU A 45 4.28 8.97 -14.79
N ASP A 46 2.96 8.75 -14.76
CA ASP A 46 2.05 9.26 -15.80
C ASP A 46 2.02 10.80 -15.83
N LYS A 47 1.98 11.45 -14.66
CA LYS A 47 2.06 12.92 -14.56
C LYS A 47 3.35 13.50 -15.09
N LEU A 48 4.48 12.88 -14.78
CA LEU A 48 5.81 13.30 -15.27
C LEU A 48 5.87 13.23 -16.80
N ASN A 49 5.32 12.17 -17.40
CA ASN A 49 5.31 11.99 -18.85
C ASN A 49 4.43 13.04 -19.57
N GLU A 50 3.27 13.40 -18.99
CA GLU A 50 2.44 14.49 -19.53
C GLU A 50 3.12 15.86 -19.44
N LEU A 51 3.82 16.15 -18.33
CA LEU A 51 4.54 17.41 -18.14
C LEU A 51 5.68 17.58 -19.15
N ASP A 52 6.44 16.52 -19.42
CA ASP A 52 7.51 16.56 -20.43
C ASP A 52 6.94 16.78 -21.84
N LYS A 53 5.82 16.11 -22.16
CA LYS A 53 5.16 16.28 -23.46
C LYS A 53 4.63 17.70 -23.66
N GLN A 54 4.10 18.32 -22.60
CA GLN A 54 3.68 19.72 -22.64
C GLN A 54 4.87 20.66 -22.81
N ARG A 55 5.95 20.48 -22.03
CA ARG A 55 7.15 21.33 -22.15
C ARG A 55 7.85 21.23 -23.51
N TYR A 56 7.90 20.05 -24.10
CA TYR A 56 8.46 19.87 -25.45
C TYR A 56 7.55 20.50 -26.52
N GLY A 57 6.23 20.36 -26.38
CA GLY A 57 5.28 20.96 -27.32
C GLY A 57 5.26 22.49 -27.26
N ASP A 58 5.45 23.07 -26.07
CA ASP A 58 5.47 24.52 -25.85
C ASP A 58 6.78 25.13 -26.36
N GLN A 59 7.94 24.52 -26.04
CA GLN A 59 9.24 24.96 -26.56
C GLN A 59 9.33 24.89 -28.09
N ASN A 60 8.67 23.91 -28.72
CA ASN A 60 8.68 23.78 -30.17
C ASN A 60 7.79 24.82 -30.86
N LYS A 61 6.73 25.31 -30.19
CA LYS A 61 5.90 26.42 -30.68
C LYS A 61 6.57 27.77 -30.49
N GLU A 62 7.20 27.99 -29.34
CA GLU A 62 7.90 29.26 -29.03
C GLU A 62 9.10 29.50 -29.98
N ASN A 63 9.79 28.44 -30.41
CA ASN A 63 10.87 28.51 -31.39
C ASN A 63 10.40 28.75 -32.83
N ASP A 64 9.16 28.35 -33.18
CA ASP A 64 8.57 28.57 -34.51
C ASP A 64 7.96 29.98 -34.62
N GLU A 65 7.41 30.53 -33.52
CA GLU A 65 6.89 31.90 -33.48
C GLU A 65 7.97 32.98 -33.39
N SER A 66 9.19 32.64 -32.94
CA SER A 66 10.34 33.57 -32.88
C SER A 66 11.19 33.63 -34.17
N ARG A 67 10.85 32.89 -35.24
CA ARG A 67 11.55 32.92 -36.55
C ARG A 67 10.79 33.73 -37.59
#